data_AF-A0A7X3Y536-F1
#
_entry.id   AF-A0A7X3Y536-F1
#
_cell.length_a   1.000
_cell.length_b   1.000
_cell.length_c   1.000
_cell.angle_alpha   90.00
_cell.angle_beta   90.00
_cell.angle_gamma   90.00
#
_symmetry.space_group_name_H-M   'P 1'
#
loop_
_entity.id
_entity.type
_entity.pdbx_description
1 polymer ?
#
loop_
_entity_poly.entity_id
_entity_poly.type
_entity_poly.pdbx_seq_one_letter_code
_entity_poly.pdbx_strand_id
1 'polypeptide(L)'
;MTTVSRYSADEERVMLALAWADHSMTLSELSASLETSAEDLREAMRSLYRRHFLLISRGIRQIEDTYLLSRPARDYVSRHLLPKTPSKLPIEELRIANRRR
;
A
#
# COMPACT_ATOMS: atom_id res chain seq x y z
N MET A 1 -11.00 14.63 21.08
CA MET A 1 -10.73 14.99 19.66
C MET A 1 -10.52 13.68 18.89
N THR A 2 -11.54 13.18 18.21
CA THR A 2 -11.45 11.99 17.35
C THR A 2 -11.12 12.44 15.93
N THR A 3 -9.89 12.25 15.47
CA THR A 3 -9.57 12.34 14.04
C THR A 3 -10.30 11.23 13.32
N VAL A 4 -11.48 11.54 12.77
CA VAL A 4 -12.18 10.67 11.82
C VAL A 4 -11.29 10.57 10.59
N SER A 5 -10.64 9.42 10.38
CA SER A 5 -9.96 9.21 9.11
C SER A 5 -11.00 9.12 7.98
N ARG A 6 -10.69 9.72 6.83
CA ARG A 6 -11.55 9.69 5.63
C ARG A 6 -11.40 8.38 4.84
N TYR A 7 -10.60 7.45 5.34
CA TYR A 7 -10.23 6.20 4.70
C TYR A 7 -10.48 5.02 5.64
N SER A 8 -10.80 3.86 5.07
CA SER A 8 -10.89 2.62 5.85
C SER A 8 -9.51 2.20 6.35
N ALA A 9 -9.48 1.35 7.39
CA ALA A 9 -8.22 0.81 7.89
C ALA A 9 -7.43 0.08 6.79
N ASP A 10 -8.10 -0.65 5.90
CA ASP A 10 -7.45 -1.37 4.81
C ASP A 10 -6.92 -0.44 3.72
N GLU A 11 -7.64 0.64 3.41
CA GLU A 11 -7.15 1.68 2.49
C GLU A 11 -5.87 2.33 3.04
N GLU A 12 -5.83 2.64 4.34
CA GLU A 12 -4.63 3.19 4.98
C GLU A 12 -3.47 2.21 4.99
N ARG A 13 -3.72 0.93 5.28
CA ARG A 13 -2.72 -0.13 5.27
C ARG A 13 -2.11 -0.33 3.88
N VAL A 14 -2.94 -0.36 2.84
CA VAL A 14 -2.49 -0.44 1.44
C VAL A 14 -1.64 0.78 1.08
N MET A 15 -2.11 1.99 1.44
CA MET A 15 -1.35 3.21 1.18
C MET A 15 0.01 3.20 1.90
N LEU A 16 0.07 2.76 3.15
CA LEU A 16 1.33 2.65 3.90
C LEU A 16 2.28 1.62 3.27
N ALA A 17 1.78 0.43 2.92
CA ALA A 17 2.57 -0.62 2.29
C ALA A 17 3.21 -0.14 0.97
N LEU A 18 2.41 0.48 0.09
CA LEU A 18 2.91 1.01 -1.18
C LEU A 18 3.84 2.23 -1.01
N ALA A 19 3.64 3.04 0.03
CA ALA A 19 4.55 4.14 0.33
C ALA A 19 5.92 3.66 0.82
N TRP A 20 5.96 2.55 1.55
CA TRP A 20 7.21 1.96 2.07
C TRP A 20 7.94 1.08 1.08
N ALA A 21 7.23 0.42 0.16
CA ALA A 21 7.86 -0.49 -0.80
C ALA A 21 8.88 0.22 -1.71
N ASP A 22 8.71 1.52 -1.99
CA ASP A 22 9.51 2.31 -2.95
C ASP A 22 9.51 1.79 -4.41
N HIS A 23 8.98 0.59 -4.66
CA HIS A 23 8.73 -0.02 -5.96
C HIS A 23 7.24 -0.33 -6.15
N SER A 24 6.87 -0.75 -7.36
CA SER A 24 5.51 -1.16 -7.70
C SER A 24 5.24 -2.57 -7.18
N MET A 25 4.12 -2.79 -6.50
CA MET A 25 3.76 -4.11 -5.96
C MET A 25 2.56 -4.71 -6.69
N THR A 26 2.51 -6.03 -6.86
CA THR A 26 1.29 -6.71 -7.30
C THR A 26 0.27 -6.86 -6.15
N LEU A 27 -0.97 -7.24 -6.49
CA LEU A 27 -1.97 -7.54 -5.46
C LEU A 27 -1.54 -8.72 -4.58
N SER A 28 -0.88 -9.71 -5.16
CA SER A 28 -0.36 -10.87 -4.44
C SER A 28 0.75 -10.47 -3.46
N GLU A 29 1.65 -9.55 -3.85
CA GLU A 29 2.70 -9.03 -2.98
C GLU A 29 2.13 -8.18 -1.83
N LEU A 30 1.08 -7.38 -2.09
CA LEU A 30 0.36 -6.61 -1.07
C LEU A 30 -0.36 -7.52 -0.08
N SER A 31 -1.06 -8.55 -0.58
CA SER A 31 -1.72 -9.57 0.23
C SER A 31 -0.74 -10.27 1.18
N ALA A 32 0.42 -10.68 0.67
CA ALA A 32 1.47 -11.27 1.48
C ALA A 32 2.03 -10.29 2.53
N SER A 33 2.31 -9.05 2.13
CA SER A 33 2.92 -8.05 3.03
C SER A 33 1.98 -7.57 4.14
N LEU A 34 0.68 -7.60 3.91
CA LEU A 34 -0.35 -7.20 4.87
C LEU A 34 -0.95 -8.38 5.63
N GLU A 35 -0.50 -9.62 5.36
CA GLU A 35 -1.07 -10.85 5.93
C GLU A 35 -2.61 -10.87 5.82
N THR A 36 -3.14 -10.38 4.71
CA THR A 36 -4.57 -10.17 4.47
C THR A 36 -4.94 -10.79 3.13
N SER A 37 -6.14 -11.33 2.98
CA SER A 37 -6.52 -11.98 1.73
C SER A 37 -6.57 -10.97 0.56
N ALA A 38 -6.20 -11.42 -0.64
CA ALA A 38 -6.32 -10.59 -1.83
C ALA A 38 -7.77 -10.18 -2.12
N GLU A 39 -8.74 -10.96 -1.66
CA GLU A 39 -10.17 -10.65 -1.80
C GLU A 39 -10.56 -9.45 -0.92
N ASP A 40 -10.13 -9.44 0.34
CA ASP A 40 -10.39 -8.33 1.26
C ASP A 40 -9.72 -7.03 0.80
N LEU A 41 -8.50 -7.14 0.24
CA LEU A 41 -7.78 -5.98 -0.28
C LEU A 41 -8.37 -5.43 -1.59
N ARG A 42 -9.14 -6.20 -2.37
CA ARG A 42 -9.70 -5.75 -3.65
C ARG A 42 -10.62 -4.55 -3.50
N GLU A 43 -11.41 -4.49 -2.43
CA GLU A 43 -12.33 -3.38 -2.21
C GLU A 43 -11.57 -2.08 -1.91
N ALA A 44 -10.57 -2.16 -1.02
CA ALA A 44 -9.68 -1.04 -0.71
C ALA A 44 -8.92 -0.56 -1.96
N MET A 45 -8.34 -1.50 -2.72
CA MET A 45 -7.62 -1.20 -3.96
C MET A 45 -8.53 -0.52 -5.00
N ARG A 46 -9.77 -1.02 -5.17
CA ARG A 46 -10.76 -0.44 -6.08
C ARG A 46 -11.15 0.97 -5.66
N SER A 47 -11.36 1.20 -4.36
CA SER A 47 -11.69 2.52 -3.84
C SER A 47 -10.54 3.52 -4.04
N LEU A 48 -9.31 3.14 -3.70
CA LEU A 48 -8.13 3.97 -3.90
C LEU A 48 -7.88 4.28 -5.39
N TYR A 49 -8.09 3.29 -6.28
CA TYR A 49 -7.99 3.50 -7.72
C TYR A 49 -9.01 4.54 -8.23
N ARG A 50 -10.28 4.42 -7.82
CA ARG A 50 -11.34 5.38 -8.18
C ARG A 50 -11.05 6.79 -7.68
N ARG A 51 -10.33 6.92 -6.57
CA ARG A 51 -9.89 8.22 -6.01
C ARG A 51 -8.62 8.76 -6.67
N HIS A 52 -8.05 8.08 -7.68
CA HIS A 52 -6.78 8.41 -8.33
C HIS A 52 -5.55 8.36 -7.39
N PHE A 53 -5.63 7.54 -6.34
CA PHE A 53 -4.51 7.31 -5.41
C PHE A 53 -3.54 6.26 -5.93
N LEU A 54 -4.01 5.34 -6.78
CA LEU A 54 -3.20 4.29 -7.38
C LEU A 54 -2.89 4.58 -8.85
N LEU A 55 -1.65 4.34 -9.23
CA LEU A 55 -1.19 4.19 -10.60
C LEU A 55 -1.05 2.70 -10.88
N ILE A 56 -1.66 2.24 -11.97
CA ILE A 56 -1.60 0.84 -12.39
C ILE A 56 -0.65 0.75 -13.59
N SER A 57 0.35 -0.13 -13.49
CA SER A 57 1.22 -0.47 -14.61
C SER A 57 0.90 -1.89 -15.07
N ARG A 58 0.52 -2.01 -16.35
CA ARG A 58 0.26 -3.28 -17.04
C ARG A 58 1.41 -3.56 -17.99
N GLY A 59 2.37 -4.38 -17.57
CA GLY A 59 3.46 -4.77 -18.46
C GLY A 59 2.98 -5.74 -19.55
N ILE A 60 3.48 -5.57 -20.78
CA ILE A 60 3.20 -6.47 -21.92
C ILE A 60 3.62 -7.94 -21.63
N ARG A 61 4.50 -8.15 -20.65
CA ARG A 61 4.97 -9.46 -20.17
C ARG A 61 4.54 -9.78 -18.72
N GLN A 62 3.75 -8.92 -18.07
CA GLN A 62 3.38 -9.11 -16.67
C GLN A 62 2.09 -9.93 -16.56
N ILE A 63 2.14 -10.97 -15.72
CA ILE A 63 1.01 -11.86 -15.43
C ILE A 63 -0.01 -11.16 -14.51
N GLU A 64 0.46 -10.22 -13.68
CA GLU A 64 -0.36 -9.45 -12.75
C GLU A 64 -0.13 -7.94 -12.91
N ASP A 65 -1.21 -7.17 -12.70
CA ASP A 65 -1.15 -5.70 -12.60
C ASP A 65 -0.27 -5.31 -11.40
N THR A 66 0.62 -4.33 -11.62
CA THR A 66 1.43 -3.73 -10.56
C THR A 66 0.87 -2.36 -10.17
N TYR A 67 0.95 -2.03 -8.90
CA TYR A 67 0.33 -0.86 -8.28
C TYR A 67 1.40 0.02 -7.62
N LEU A 68 1.23 1.33 -7.80
CA LEU A 68 2.06 2.37 -7.21
C LEU A 68 1.16 3.46 -6.62
N LEU A 69 1.63 4.15 -5.58
CA LEU A 69 0.97 5.38 -5.18
C LEU A 69 1.24 6.50 -6.18
N SER A 70 0.18 7.25 -6.50
CA SER A 70 0.32 8.54 -7.18
C SER A 70 1.08 9.53 -6.29
N ARG A 71 1.70 10.55 -6.91
CA ARG A 71 2.44 11.58 -6.17
C ARG A 71 1.57 12.28 -5.10
N PRO A 72 0.33 12.69 -5.38
CA PRO A 72 -0.56 13.25 -4.35
C PRO A 72 -0.86 12.28 -3.21
N ALA A 73 -0.98 10.99 -3.51
CA ALA A 73 -1.20 9.96 -2.48
C ALA A 73 0.03 9.77 -1.59
N ARG A 74 1.25 9.77 -2.15
CA ARG A 74 2.50 9.74 -1.37
C ARG A 74 2.61 10.94 -0.43
N ASP A 75 2.28 12.14 -0.92
CA ASP A 75 2.28 13.36 -0.09
C ASP A 75 1.25 13.26 1.03
N TYR A 76 0.06 12.71 0.76
CA TYR A 76 -0.96 12.46 1.78
C TYR A 76 -0.47 11.50 2.87
N VAL A 77 0.09 10.35 2.48
CA VAL A 77 0.64 9.35 3.42
C VAL A 77 1.72 9.98 4.29
N SER A 78 2.64 10.72 3.68
CA SER A 78 3.74 11.38 4.39
C SER A 78 3.27 12.41 5.41
N ARG A 79 2.20 13.16 5.11
CA ARG A 79 1.70 14.22 6.00
C ARG A 79 0.71 13.74 7.05
N HIS A 80 -0.03 12.67 6.78
CA HIS A 80 -1.19 12.28 7.60
C HIS A 80 -1.09 10.90 8.24
N LEU A 81 -0.35 9.96 7.65
CA LEU A 81 -0.28 8.57 8.12
C LEU A 81 1.08 8.22 8.76
N LEU A 82 2.20 8.67 8.17
CA LEU A 82 3.55 8.46 8.74
C LEU A 82 3.80 9.17 10.08
N PRO A 83 3.39 10.43 10.32
CA PRO A 83 3.61 11.08 11.62
C PRO A 83 2.73 10.51 12.74
N LYS A 84 1.76 9.64 12.41
CA LYS A 84 0.89 8.95 13.37
C LYS A 84 1.28 7.49 13.62
N THR A 85 2.18 6.93 12.83
CA THR A 85 2.77 5.62 13.09
C THR A 85 4.01 5.85 13.94
N PRO A 86 3.98 5.53 15.26
CA PRO A 86 5.21 5.58 16.04
C PRO A 86 6.24 4.68 15.36
N SER A 87 7.50 5.13 15.38
CA SER A 87 8.71 4.56 14.79
C SER A 87 9.06 3.11 15.22
N LYS A 88 8.07 2.23 15.42
CA LYS A 88 8.19 0.86 15.90
C LYS A 88 7.07 -0.01 15.31
N LEU A 89 7.06 -0.19 14.00
CA LEU A 89 6.69 -1.49 13.42
C LEU A 89 8.02 -2.17 13.06
N PRO A 90 8.23 -3.45 13.39
CA PRO A 90 9.55 -4.07 13.38
C PRO A 90 10.06 -4.20 11.93
N ILE A 91 10.86 -3.21 11.53
CA ILE A 91 11.54 -3.09 10.23
C ILE A 91 12.48 -4.28 9.96
N GLU A 92 12.87 -5.05 10.98
CA GLU A 92 13.80 -6.16 10.81
C GLU A 92 13.17 -7.42 10.18
N GLU A 93 11.86 -7.66 10.29
CA GLU A 93 11.24 -8.87 9.73
C GLU A 93 10.84 -8.72 8.25
N LEU A 94 10.42 -7.51 7.82
CA LEU A 94 10.07 -7.26 6.40
C LEU A 94 11.28 -7.18 5.46
N ARG A 95 12.48 -6.88 5.99
CA ARG A 95 13.72 -6.92 5.19
C ARG A 95 14.14 -8.35 4.82
N ILE A 96 13.69 -9.35 5.56
CA ILE A 96 14.12 -10.75 5.37
C ILE A 96 13.35 -11.40 4.21
N ALA A 97 12.09 -11.02 3.98
CA ALA A 97 11.31 -11.51 2.85
C ALA A 97 11.73 -10.94 1.48
N ASN A 98 12.35 -9.74 1.45
CA ASN A 98 12.64 -8.99 0.22
C ASN A 98 14.11 -8.92 -0.18
N ARG A 99 14.98 -9.77 0.39
CA ARG A 99 16.42 -9.83 0.03
C ARG A 99 16.82 -11.04 -0.82
N ARG A 100 15.87 -11.90 -1.18
CA ARG A 100 16.09 -13.06 -2.07
C ARG A 100 15.19 -12.98 -3.30
N ARG A 101 15.47 -12.03 -4.18
CA ARG A 101 15.18 -12.11 -5.62
C ARG A 101 16.14 -11.21 -6.37
#